data_AF-A0A523EWK4-F1
#
_entry.id   AF-A0A523EWK4-F1
#
_cell.length_a   1.000
_cell.length_b   1.000
_cell.length_c   1.000
_cell.angle_alpha   90.00
_cell.angle_beta   90.00
_cell.angle_gamma   90.00
#
_symmetry.space_group_name_H-M   'P 1'
#
loop_
_entity.id
_entity.type
_entity.pdbx_description
1 polymer ?
#
loop_
_entity_poly.entity_id
_entity_poly.type
_entity_poly.pdbx_seq_one_letter_code
_entity_poly.pdbx_strand_id
1 'polypeptide(L)'
;MFTRQEQAQAILEQRARIIASRMLGRQATTGADFRQALSLERIDLIAEIPDEASLVALGRNVPGPKNGLYILDRPEGYTVYQQHNGEPYEVFEALSFSQARDVAIDCLVMLNGIPYRLD
;
A
#
# COMPACT_ATOMS: atom_id res chain seq x y z
N MET A 1 18.92 25.66 4.41
CA MET A 1 17.95 25.69 3.30
C MET A 1 17.64 24.24 3.02
N PHE A 2 16.42 23.77 3.31
CA PHE A 2 16.07 22.36 3.11
C PHE A 2 16.00 22.04 1.62
N THR A 3 16.53 20.89 1.23
CA THR A 3 16.42 20.38 -0.13
C THR A 3 14.96 20.00 -0.42
N ARG A 4 14.56 19.97 -1.71
CA ARG A 4 13.20 19.53 -2.09
C ARG A 4 12.88 18.11 -1.61
N GLN A 5 13.89 17.24 -1.49
CA GLN A 5 13.74 15.89 -0.94
C GLN A 5 13.46 15.91 0.56
N GLU A 6 14.18 16.71 1.34
CA GLU A 6 13.95 16.82 2.79
C GLU A 6 12.56 17.42 3.10
N GLN A 7 12.10 18.37 2.29
CA GLN A 7 10.75 18.93 2.41
C GLN A 7 9.67 17.89 2.07
N ALA A 8 9.86 17.12 0.99
CA ALA A 8 8.94 16.05 0.62
C ALA A 8 8.88 14.98 1.72
N GLN A 9 10.02 14.58 2.28
CA GLN A 9 10.09 13.60 3.36
C GLN A 9 9.41 14.09 4.64
N ALA A 10 9.64 15.36 5.04
CA ALA A 10 8.96 15.94 6.21
C ALA A 10 7.44 16.00 6.04
N ILE A 11 6.95 16.32 4.83
CA ILE A 11 5.51 16.32 4.51
C ILE A 11 4.94 14.90 4.59
N LEU A 12 5.67 13.91 4.07
CA LEU A 12 5.25 12.50 4.14
C LEU A 12 5.21 11.99 5.59
N GLU A 13 6.23 12.29 6.40
CA GLU A 13 6.26 11.94 7.82
C GLU A 13 5.14 12.61 8.61
N GLN A 14 4.85 13.89 8.33
CA GLN A 14 3.74 14.60 8.97
C GLN A 14 2.38 14.00 8.59
N ARG A 15 2.19 13.63 7.31
CA ARG A 15 0.97 12.96 6.84
C ARG A 15 0.81 11.58 7.48
N ALA A 16 1.86 10.77 7.47
CA ALA A 16 1.86 9.45 8.13
C ALA A 16 1.48 9.58 9.61
N ARG A 17 2.00 10.61 10.30
CA ARG A 17 1.68 10.87 11.71
C ARG A 17 0.20 11.21 11.92
N ILE A 18 -0.38 12.03 11.05
CA ILE A 18 -1.80 12.39 11.13
C ILE A 18 -2.68 11.16 10.93
N ILE A 19 -2.37 10.32 9.93
CA ILE A 19 -3.10 9.09 9.63
C ILE A 19 -3.00 8.13 10.81
N ALA A 20 -1.79 7.79 11.24
CA ALA A 20 -1.58 6.88 12.37
C ALA A 20 -2.26 7.39 13.65
N SER A 21 -2.21 8.70 13.91
CA SER A 21 -2.87 9.26 15.09
C SER A 21 -4.39 9.12 15.06
N ARG A 22 -5.00 9.27 13.88
CA ARG A 22 -6.44 9.08 13.69
C ARG A 22 -6.84 7.63 13.89
N MET A 23 -6.10 6.69 13.29
CA MET A 23 -6.36 5.26 13.43
C MET A 23 -6.25 4.77 14.87
N LEU A 24 -5.25 5.26 15.61
CA LEU A 24 -5.02 4.88 17.00
C LEU A 24 -5.92 5.62 18.00
N GLY A 25 -6.62 6.68 17.58
CA GLY A 25 -7.38 7.56 18.48
C GLY A 25 -6.50 8.33 19.49
N ARG A 26 -5.19 8.38 19.28
CA ARG A 26 -4.20 9.09 20.12
C ARG A 26 -3.05 9.58 19.26
N GLN A 27 -2.29 10.56 19.74
CA GLN A 27 -1.13 11.07 19.00
C GLN A 27 -0.06 9.98 18.81
N ALA A 28 0.27 9.65 17.55
CA ALA A 28 1.38 8.79 17.19
C ALA A 28 2.68 9.60 17.24
N THR A 29 3.65 9.15 18.03
CA THR A 29 4.93 9.86 18.19
C THR A 29 6.14 8.94 18.01
N THR A 30 5.94 7.63 18.13
CA THR A 30 6.99 6.62 18.10
C THR A 30 6.83 5.66 16.93
N GLY A 31 7.93 5.02 16.53
CA GLY A 31 7.90 3.93 15.54
C GLY A 31 6.96 2.79 15.92
N ALA A 32 6.73 2.55 17.21
CA ALA A 32 5.78 1.54 17.68
C ALA A 32 4.33 1.92 17.37
N ASP A 33 3.98 3.20 17.47
CA ASP A 33 2.65 3.70 17.10
C ASP A 33 2.38 3.50 15.60
N PHE A 34 3.36 3.81 14.75
CA PHE A 34 3.25 3.58 13.31
C PHE A 34 3.07 2.10 12.98
N ARG A 35 3.84 1.20 13.62
CA ARG A 35 3.65 -0.25 13.44
C ARG A 35 2.28 -0.73 13.91
N GLN A 36 1.77 -0.19 15.01
CA GLN A 36 0.45 -0.51 15.51
C GLN A 36 -0.65 -0.05 14.54
N ALA A 37 -0.58 1.19 14.05
CA ALA A 37 -1.51 1.72 13.07
C ALA A 37 -1.49 0.89 11.77
N LEU A 38 -0.28 0.55 11.29
CA LEU A 38 -0.07 -0.32 10.14
C LEU A 38 -0.70 -1.71 10.33
N SER A 39 -0.57 -2.28 11.54
CA SER A 39 -1.16 -3.58 11.85
C SER A 39 -2.68 -3.54 11.84
N LEU A 40 -3.28 -2.46 12.35
CA LEU A 40 -4.73 -2.26 12.31
C LEU A 40 -5.23 -2.09 10.87
N GLU A 41 -4.56 -1.24 10.07
CA GLU A 41 -4.88 -1.07 8.64
C GLU A 41 -4.84 -2.40 7.90
N ARG A 42 -3.81 -3.21 8.18
CA ARG A 42 -3.66 -4.53 7.56
C ARG A 42 -4.79 -5.48 7.93
N ILE A 43 -5.25 -5.46 9.19
CA ILE A 43 -6.39 -6.29 9.64
C ILE A 43 -7.68 -5.87 8.93
N ASP A 44 -7.94 -4.56 8.86
CA ASP A 44 -9.13 -4.03 8.19
C ASP A 44 -9.13 -4.39 6.70
N LEU A 45 -7.98 -4.21 6.02
CA LEU A 45 -7.82 -4.59 4.62
C LEU A 45 -7.92 -6.11 4.39
N ILE A 46 -7.44 -6.96 5.30
CA ILE A 46 -7.65 -8.41 5.20
C ILE A 46 -9.14 -8.74 5.25
N ALA A 47 -9.92 -8.05 6.09
CA ALA A 47 -11.35 -8.25 6.20
C ALA A 47 -12.12 -7.76 4.95
N GLU A 48 -11.64 -6.71 4.29
CA GLU A 48 -12.22 -6.19 3.04
C GLU A 48 -11.93 -7.07 1.80
N ILE A 49 -10.97 -8.00 1.91
CA ILE A 49 -10.51 -8.84 0.79
C ILE A 49 -10.67 -10.34 1.15
N PRO A 50 -11.91 -10.81 1.36
CA PRO A 50 -12.17 -12.19 1.79
C PRO A 50 -11.98 -13.21 0.66
N ASP A 51 -12.09 -12.79 -0.60
CA ASP A 51 -12.12 -13.68 -1.76
C ASP A 51 -11.44 -13.07 -3.00
N GLU A 52 -11.30 -13.92 -4.03
CA GLU A 52 -10.67 -13.58 -5.31
C GLU A 52 -11.37 -12.42 -6.04
N ALA A 53 -12.70 -12.36 -5.95
CA ALA A 53 -13.49 -11.29 -6.58
C ALA A 53 -13.18 -9.93 -5.94
N SER A 54 -13.09 -9.88 -4.61
CA SER A 54 -12.73 -8.69 -3.85
C SER A 54 -11.29 -8.26 -4.15
N LEU A 55 -10.37 -9.21 -4.28
CA LEU A 55 -8.98 -8.95 -4.65
C LEU A 55 -8.89 -8.28 -6.04
N VAL A 56 -9.53 -8.85 -7.05
CA VAL A 56 -9.52 -8.28 -8.42
C VAL A 56 -10.24 -6.92 -8.46
N ALA A 57 -11.25 -6.69 -7.61
CA ALA A 57 -11.94 -5.41 -7.53
C ALA A 57 -11.07 -4.26 -6.98
N LEU A 58 -10.06 -4.56 -6.15
CA LEU A 58 -9.06 -3.56 -5.71
C LEU A 58 -8.17 -3.14 -6.88
N GLY A 59 -7.83 -4.11 -7.72
CA GLY A 59 -7.08 -3.94 -8.94
C GLY A 59 -7.90 -3.08 -9.90
N ARG A 60 -7.51 -1.82 -10.04
CA ARG A 60 -8.07 -0.99 -11.09
C ARG A 60 -7.60 -1.56 -12.42
N ASN A 61 -8.45 -2.33 -13.11
CA ASN A 61 -8.28 -2.69 -14.53
C ASN A 61 -8.36 -1.40 -15.39
N VAL A 62 -7.37 -0.51 -15.24
CA VAL A 62 -7.39 0.84 -15.80
C VAL A 62 -6.27 0.96 -16.82
N PRO A 63 -6.58 1.03 -18.12
CA PRO A 63 -5.60 1.43 -19.11
C PRO A 63 -5.22 2.92 -18.90
N GLY A 64 -3.94 3.21 -18.66
CA GLY A 64 -3.40 4.57 -18.65
C GLY A 64 -2.22 4.80 -17.69
N PRO A 65 -1.53 5.95 -17.77
CA PRO A 65 -0.29 6.24 -17.03
C PRO A 65 -0.55 6.72 -15.59
N LYS A 66 -1.52 6.14 -14.88
CA LYS A 66 -1.85 6.56 -13.51
C LYS A 66 -1.04 5.76 -12.50
N ASN A 67 -0.52 6.45 -11.48
CA ASN A 67 0.00 5.79 -10.29
C ASN A 67 -1.11 4.94 -9.67
N GLY A 68 -0.85 3.69 -9.35
CA GLY A 68 -1.88 2.82 -8.81
C GLY A 68 -1.45 1.37 -8.62
N LEU A 69 -2.31 0.65 -7.91
CA LEU A 69 -2.22 -0.79 -7.74
C LEU A 69 -3.02 -1.49 -8.85
N TYR A 70 -2.40 -2.47 -9.47
CA TYR A 70 -2.99 -3.30 -10.50
C TYR A 70 -2.87 -4.76 -10.09
N ILE A 71 -3.95 -5.50 -10.33
CA ILE A 71 -4.04 -6.93 -10.05
C ILE A 71 -4.58 -7.59 -11.29
N LEU A 72 -3.80 -8.51 -11.86
CA LEU A 72 -4.16 -9.27 -13.05
C LEU A 72 -4.35 -10.72 -12.65
N ASP A 73 -5.49 -11.28 -13.04
CA ASP A 73 -5.75 -12.71 -12.96
C ASP A 73 -5.11 -13.40 -14.19
N ARG A 74 -4.23 -14.38 -13.96
CA ARG A 74 -3.52 -15.14 -14.99
C ARG A 74 -3.73 -16.64 -14.77
N PRO A 75 -3.56 -17.47 -15.81
CA PRO A 75 -3.64 -18.93 -15.68
C PRO A 75 -2.66 -19.51 -14.65
N GLU A 76 -1.49 -18.90 -14.48
CA GLU A 76 -0.48 -19.31 -13.49
C GLU A 76 -0.65 -18.70 -12.08
N GLY A 77 -1.68 -17.88 -11.86
CA GLY A 77 -1.93 -17.19 -10.60
C GLY A 77 -2.13 -15.68 -10.80
N TYR A 78 -1.94 -14.88 -9.75
CA TYR A 78 -2.11 -13.44 -9.82
C TYR A 78 -0.80 -12.73 -10.10
N THR A 79 -0.87 -11.66 -10.89
CA THR A 79 0.17 -10.64 -10.97
C THR A 79 -0.29 -9.41 -10.22
N VAL A 80 0.48 -8.96 -9.23
CA VAL A 80 0.25 -7.69 -8.54
C VAL A 80 1.37 -6.74 -8.90
N TYR A 81 1.04 -5.53 -9.36
CA TYR A 81 2.06 -4.53 -9.61
C TYR A 81 1.63 -3.11 -9.24
N GLN A 82 2.60 -2.34 -8.77
CA GLN A 82 2.46 -0.89 -8.57
C GLN A 82 3.01 -0.16 -9.79
N GLN A 83 2.24 0.79 -10.31
CA GLN A 83 2.72 1.70 -11.35
C GLN A 83 3.08 3.03 -10.71
N HIS A 84 4.23 3.59 -11.06
CA HIS A 84 4.61 4.96 -10.73
C HIS A 84 5.09 5.71 -11.99
N ASN A 85 4.48 6.85 -12.29
CA ASN A 85 4.73 7.72 -13.44
C ASN A 85 4.64 7.02 -14.80
N GLY A 86 3.78 6.01 -14.90
CA GLY A 86 3.63 5.24 -16.13
C GLY A 86 4.49 3.97 -16.19
N GLU A 87 5.48 3.81 -15.29
CA GLU A 87 6.38 2.66 -15.26
C GLU A 87 6.01 1.69 -14.13
N PRO A 88 6.12 0.36 -14.34
CA PRO A 88 6.01 -0.61 -13.26
C PRO A 88 7.16 -0.38 -12.25
N TYR A 89 6.80 -0.09 -11.00
CA TYR A 89 7.75 0.14 -9.92
C TYR A 89 8.13 -1.20 -9.24
N GLU A 90 7.12 -1.98 -8.90
CA GLU A 90 7.28 -3.34 -8.36
C GLU A 90 6.25 -4.25 -9.03
N VAL A 91 6.70 -5.43 -9.45
CA VAL A 91 5.89 -6.45 -10.12
C VAL A 91 6.12 -7.78 -9.43
N PHE A 92 5.04 -8.43 -9.02
CA PHE A 92 5.04 -9.75 -8.38
C PHE A 92 4.16 -10.68 -9.20
N GLU A 93 4.73 -11.77 -9.71
CA GLU A 93 4.08 -12.66 -10.67
C GLU A 93 3.83 -14.05 -10.07
N ALA A 94 2.91 -14.80 -10.69
CA ALA A 94 2.56 -16.18 -10.34
C ALA A 94 2.23 -16.38 -8.85
N LEU A 95 1.54 -15.40 -8.25
CA LEU A 95 1.16 -15.45 -6.84
C LEU A 95 -0.10 -16.31 -6.66
N SER A 96 -0.12 -17.14 -5.63
CA SER A 96 -1.38 -17.70 -5.11
C SER A 96 -2.29 -16.59 -4.59
N PHE A 97 -3.60 -16.85 -4.47
CA PHE A 97 -4.55 -15.88 -3.91
C PHE A 97 -4.09 -15.27 -2.58
N SER A 98 -3.63 -16.09 -1.62
CA SER A 98 -3.18 -15.60 -0.32
C SER A 98 -1.96 -14.68 -0.44
N GLN A 99 -1.00 -15.02 -1.30
CA GLN A 99 0.18 -14.20 -1.53
C GLN A 99 -0.17 -12.89 -2.26
N ALA A 100 -1.05 -12.97 -3.25
CA ALA A 100 -1.52 -11.82 -4.01
C ALA A 100 -2.27 -10.84 -3.12
N ARG A 101 -3.10 -11.35 -2.20
CA ARG A 101 -3.78 -10.54 -1.19
C ARG A 101 -2.78 -9.84 -0.26
N ASP A 102 -1.81 -10.57 0.28
CA ASP A 102 -0.79 -9.96 1.16
C ASP A 102 0.01 -8.87 0.45
N VAL A 103 0.48 -9.14 -0.77
CA VAL A 103 1.22 -8.17 -1.59
C VAL A 103 0.34 -6.97 -1.95
N ALA A 104 -0.92 -7.18 -2.34
CA ALA A 104 -1.86 -6.10 -2.65
C ALA A 104 -2.10 -5.18 -1.45
N ILE A 105 -2.25 -5.76 -0.26
CA ILE A 105 -2.41 -5.00 0.99
C ILE A 105 -1.16 -4.17 1.30
N ASP A 106 0.02 -4.76 1.18
CA ASP A 106 1.28 -4.05 1.38
C ASP A 106 1.44 -2.89 0.38
N CYS A 107 1.08 -3.11 -0.89
CA CYS A 107 1.04 -2.05 -1.89
C CYS A 107 0.02 -0.94 -1.55
N LEU A 108 -1.18 -1.28 -1.09
CA LEU A 108 -2.22 -0.31 -0.73
C LEU A 108 -1.82 0.55 0.46
N VAL A 109 -1.25 -0.07 1.49
CA VAL A 109 -0.68 0.63 2.64
C VAL A 109 0.35 1.67 2.19
N MET A 110 1.25 1.28 1.29
CA MET A 110 2.27 2.17 0.75
C MET A 110 1.65 3.33 -0.04
N LEU A 111 0.65 3.05 -0.89
CA LEU A 111 -0.07 4.07 -1.69
C LEU A 111 -0.92 5.02 -0.82
N ASN A 112 -1.50 4.54 0.27
CA ASN A 112 -2.30 5.33 1.21
C ASN A 112 -1.45 6.24 2.11
N GLY A 113 -0.12 6.22 1.97
CA GLY A 113 0.77 7.19 2.59
C GLY A 113 1.32 6.76 3.94
N ILE A 114 1.46 5.46 4.18
CA ILE A 114 2.37 4.94 5.20
C ILE A 114 3.65 4.49 4.47
N PRO A 115 4.63 5.38 4.24
CA PRO A 115 5.92 4.98 3.69
C PRO A 115 6.63 4.10 4.72
N TYR A 116 6.61 2.79 4.51
CA TYR A 116 7.55 1.90 5.17
C TYR A 116 8.75 1.73 4.24
N ARG A 117 9.88 2.35 4.59
CA ARG A 117 11.18 1.91 4.06
C ARG A 117 11.51 0.58 4.74
N LEU A 118 11.42 -0.52 4.00
CA LEU A 118 12.23 -1.71 4.30
C LEU A 118 13.64 -1.35 3.84
N ASP A 119 14.50 -1.01 4.80
CA ASP A 119 15.94 -1.23 4.62
C ASP A 119 16.23 -2.72 4.80
#